data_AF-Q841N2-F1
#
_entry.id   AF-Q841N2-F1
#
_cell.length_a   1.000
_cell.length_b   1.000
_cell.length_c   1.000
_cell.angle_alpha   90.00
_cell.angle_beta   90.00
_cell.angle_gamma   90.00
#
_symmetry.space_group_name_H-M   'P 1'
#
loop_
_entity.id
_entity.type
_entity.pdbx_description
1 polymer ?
#
loop_
_entity_poly.entity_id
_entity_poly.type
_entity_poly.pdbx_seq_one_letter_code
_entity_poly.pdbx_strand_id
1 'polypeptide(L)' 'GLMYMKGNGLSVNYHEAVLWYKRAAEQGLPLAQHNLAIMYMKGLGIKKDNKLAIKWYQKAAEKGLDLAQNNLAVMYIRGE' A
#
# COMPACT_ATOMS: atom_id res chain seq x y z
N GLY A 1 -8.62 -1.38 7.39
CA GLY A 1 -7.41 -1.80 6.64
C GLY A 1 -6.69 -2.92 7.38
N LEU A 2 -5.94 -2.59 8.43
CA LEU A 2 -5.04 -3.53 9.13
C LEU A 2 -5.74 -4.78 9.69
N MET A 3 -6.91 -4.64 10.31
CA MET A 3 -7.66 -5.78 10.88
C MET A 3 -8.09 -6.80 9.80
N TYR A 4 -8.57 -6.31 8.66
CA TYR A 4 -8.93 -7.15 7.51
C TYR A 4 -7.73 -7.74 6.78
N MET A 5 -6.55 -7.11 6.88
CA MET A 5 -5.31 -7.63 6.28
C MET A 5 -4.66 -8.72 7.16
N LYS A 6 -4.70 -8.58 8.49
CA LYS A 6 -4.08 -9.53 9.44
C LYS A 6 -5.02 -10.61 9.95
N GLY A 7 -6.33 -10.44 9.79
CA GLY A 7 -7.33 -11.38 10.30
C GLY A 7 -7.46 -11.38 11.83
N ASN A 8 -7.13 -10.27 12.49
CA ASN A 8 -7.21 -10.15 13.95
C ASN A 8 -8.68 -10.08 14.41
N GLY A 9 -9.32 -11.24 14.59
CA GLY A 9 -10.72 -11.37 15.02
C GLY A 9 -11.77 -11.31 13.89
N LEU A 10 -11.34 -11.20 12.63
CA LEU A 10 -12.17 -11.28 11.43
C LEU A 10 -11.48 -12.18 10.41
N SER A 11 -12.22 -12.80 9.49
CA SER A 11 -11.60 -13.47 8.34
C SER A 11 -10.81 -12.46 7.51
N VAL A 12 -9.65 -12.88 6.99
CA VAL A 12 -8.83 -12.03 6.11
C VAL A 12 -9.68 -11.64 4.90
N ASN A 13 -9.85 -10.34 4.67
CA ASN A 13 -10.59 -9.79 3.54
C ASN A 13 -9.79 -8.66 2.90
N TYR A 14 -8.96 -9.02 1.93
CA TYR A 14 -8.11 -8.05 1.24
C TYR A 14 -8.93 -7.00 0.47
N HIS A 15 -10.14 -7.31 -0.01
CA HIS A 15 -10.96 -6.35 -0.73
C HIS A 15 -11.44 -5.22 0.18
N GLU A 16 -11.94 -5.56 1.37
CA GLU A 16 -12.28 -4.58 2.41
C GLU A 16 -11.03 -3.82 2.90
N ALA A 17 -9.90 -4.51 3.05
CA ALA A 17 -8.66 -3.84 3.41
C ALA A 17 -8.27 -2.76 2.40
N VAL A 18 -8.39 -3.03 1.09
CA VAL A 18 -8.14 -2.04 0.02
C VAL A 18 -9.06 -0.83 0.15
N LEU A 19 -10.37 -1.04 0.34
CA LEU A 19 -11.33 0.05 0.49
C LEU A 19 -10.95 0.99 1.64
N TRP A 20 -10.64 0.44 2.80
CA TRP A 20 -10.25 1.23 3.97
C TRP A 20 -8.89 1.92 3.78
N TYR A 21 -7.90 1.22 3.22
CA TYR A 21 -6.60 1.83 2.96
C TYR A 21 -6.68 2.91 1.90
N LYS A 22 -7.51 2.76 0.88
CA LYS A 22 -7.76 3.78 -0.14
C LYS A 22 -8.32 5.06 0.47
N ARG A 23 -9.39 4.95 1.27
CA ARG A 23 -9.99 6.11 1.97
C ARG A 23 -8.98 6.86 2.86
N ALA A 24 -8.14 6.12 3.58
CA ALA A 24 -7.12 6.71 4.45
C ALA A 24 -5.92 7.29 3.64
N ALA A 25 -5.53 6.64 2.56
CA ALA A 25 -4.45 7.07 1.68
C ALA A 25 -4.81 8.36 0.92
N GLU A 26 -6.07 8.49 0.51
CA GLU A 26 -6.64 9.69 -0.10
C GLU A 26 -6.65 10.88 0.87
N GLN A 27 -6.80 10.64 2.18
CA GLN A 27 -6.64 11.66 3.22
C GLN A 27 -5.18 11.99 3.53
N GLY A 28 -4.22 11.40 2.82
CA GLY A 28 -2.81 11.75 2.95
C GLY A 28 -2.07 11.05 4.08
N LEU A 29 -2.65 10.01 4.70
CA LEU A 29 -2.00 9.23 5.75
C LEU A 29 -0.85 8.38 5.16
N PRO A 30 0.44 8.63 5.52
CA PRO A 30 1.58 7.99 4.86
C PRO A 30 1.57 6.46 5.00
N LEU A 31 1.23 5.96 6.19
CA LEU A 31 1.14 4.51 6.44
C LEU A 31 0.03 3.85 5.61
N ALA A 32 -1.08 4.55 5.36
CA ALA A 32 -2.15 4.03 4.51
C ALA A 32 -1.74 4.01 3.04
N GLN A 33 -1.06 5.06 2.56
CA GLN A 33 -0.49 5.12 1.22
C GLN A 33 0.53 4.01 0.98
N HIS A 34 1.44 3.77 1.93
CA HIS A 34 2.39 2.67 1.89
C HIS A 34 1.71 1.30 1.84
N ASN A 35 0.71 1.06 2.71
CA ASN A 35 -0.01 -0.22 2.70
C ASN A 35 -0.81 -0.41 1.40
N LEU A 36 -1.44 0.63 0.87
CA LEU A 36 -2.13 0.57 -0.42
C LEU A 36 -1.15 0.26 -1.57
N ALA A 37 0.06 0.84 -1.53
CA ALA A 37 1.11 0.52 -2.49
C ALA A 37 1.51 -0.95 -2.44
N ILE A 38 1.66 -1.55 -1.25
CA ILE A 38 1.92 -2.99 -1.10
C ILE A 38 0.79 -3.81 -1.75
N MET A 39 -0.47 -3.42 -1.53
CA MET A 39 -1.63 -4.14 -2.08
C MET A 39 -1.65 -4.11 -3.61
N TYR A 40 -1.32 -2.97 -4.23
CA TYR A 40 -1.14 -2.87 -5.68
C TYR A 40 0.08 -3.66 -6.19
N MET A 41 1.21 -3.62 -5.48
CA MET A 41 2.43 -4.36 -5.86
C MET A 41 2.22 -5.87 -5.85
N LYS A 42 1.45 -6.37 -4.87
CA LYS A 42 1.21 -7.81 -4.66
C LYS A 42 -0.10 -8.33 -5.27
N GLY A 43 -0.99 -7.44 -5.72
CA GLY A 43 -2.31 -7.83 -6.21
C GLY A 43 -3.25 -8.36 -5.12
N LEU A 44 -3.15 -7.83 -3.90
CA LEU A 44 -3.94 -8.30 -2.76
C LEU A 44 -5.30 -7.60 -2.73
N GLY A 45 -6.39 -8.32 -3.04
CA GLY A 45 -7.75 -7.76 -3.03
C GLY A 45 -8.03 -6.70 -4.10
N ILE A 46 -7.03 -6.39 -4.93
CA ILE A 46 -7.07 -5.48 -6.07
C ILE A 46 -6.13 -6.01 -7.16
N LYS A 47 -6.38 -5.66 -8.43
CA LYS A 47 -5.50 -6.05 -9.54
C LYS A 47 -4.09 -5.50 -9.31
N LYS A 48 -3.07 -6.35 -9.52
CA LYS A 48 -1.67 -5.95 -9.44
C LYS A 48 -1.38 -4.82 -10.43
N ASP A 49 -0.75 -3.75 -9.95
CA ASP A 49 -0.33 -2.60 -10.75
C ASP A 49 0.89 -1.92 -10.10
N ASN A 50 2.07 -2.22 -10.64
CA ASN A 50 3.33 -1.66 -10.15
C ASN A 50 3.41 -0.13 -10.32
N LYS A 51 2.81 0.43 -11.38
CA LYS A 51 2.84 1.88 -11.61
C LYS A 51 2.03 2.61 -10.55
N LEU A 52 0.88 2.06 -10.17
CA LEU A 52 0.08 2.60 -9.06
C LEU A 52 0.78 2.39 -7.72
N ALA A 53 1.45 1.26 -7.50
CA ALA A 53 2.24 1.03 -6.30
C ALA A 53 3.35 2.08 -6.14
N ILE A 54 4.13 2.34 -7.19
CA ILE A 54 5.18 3.38 -7.22
C ILE A 54 4.59 4.74 -6.86
N LYS A 55 3.47 5.14 -7.48
CA LYS A 55 2.82 6.43 -7.18
C LYS A 55 2.42 6.57 -5.71
N TRP A 56 1.89 5.49 -5.11
CA TRP A 56 1.50 5.53 -3.70
C TRP A 56 2.71 5.48 -2.75
N TYR A 57 3.77 4.75 -3.08
CA TYR A 57 5.02 4.81 -2.33
C TYR A 57 5.68 6.19 -2.41
N GLN A 58 5.69 6.84 -3.58
CA GLN A 58 6.19 8.19 -3.74
C GLN A 58 5.47 9.18 -2.81
N LYS A 59 4.14 9.19 -2.81
CA LYS A 59 3.35 10.05 -1.90
C LYS A 59 3.68 9.82 -0.42
N ALA A 60 3.86 8.56 -0.02
CA ALA A 60 4.22 8.22 1.35
C ALA A 60 5.67 8.65 1.69
N ALA A 61 6.59 8.46 0.75
CA ALA A 61 8.00 8.84 0.87
C ALA A 61 8.19 10.37 0.94
N GLU A 62 7.44 11.14 0.15
CA GLU A 62 7.40 12.61 0.18
C GLU A 62 6.94 13.15 1.55
N LYS A 63 6.15 12.35 2.29
CA LYS A 63 5.73 12.65 3.66
C LYS A 63 6.69 12.12 4.73
N GLY A 64 7.88 11.67 4.34
CA GLY A 64 8.93 11.22 5.26
C GLY A 64 8.74 9.81 5.80
N LEU A 65 7.96 8.94 5.14
CA LEU A 65 7.86 7.54 5.58
C LEU A 65 9.00 6.70 5.01
N ASP A 66 10.00 6.40 5.84
CA ASP A 66 11.22 5.64 5.47
C ASP A 66 10.90 4.27 4.85
N LEU A 67 9.89 3.57 5.37
CA LEU A 67 9.46 2.28 4.82
C LEU A 67 9.03 2.40 3.35
N ALA A 68 8.39 3.50 2.97
CA ALA A 68 8.00 3.74 1.59
C ALA A 68 9.20 4.10 0.70
N GLN A 69 10.18 4.85 1.21
CA GLN A 69 11.42 5.14 0.51
C GLN A 69 12.21 3.86 0.20
N ASN A 70 12.35 2.98 1.21
CA ASN A 70 13.05 1.70 1.06
C ASN A 70 12.37 0.81 0.01
N ASN A 71 11.03 0.66 0.08
CA ASN A 71 10.30 -0.15 -0.88
C ASN A 71 10.35 0.44 -2.31
N LEU A 72 10.29 1.76 -2.43
CA LEU A 72 10.42 2.45 -3.72
C LEU A 72 11.82 2.21 -4.32
N ALA A 73 12.88 2.30 -3.53
CA ALA A 73 14.24 2.01 -3.97
C ALA A 73 14.37 0.55 -4.45
N VAL A 74 13.80 -0.41 -3.71
CA VAL A 74 13.78 -1.82 -4.11
C VAL A 74 13.06 -2.03 -5.44
N MET A 75 11.92 -1.37 -5.66
CA MET A 75 11.20 -1.46 -6.94
C MET A 75 12.05 -0.93 -8.11
N TYR A 76 12.74 0.20 -7.92
CA TYR A 76 13.63 0.74 -8.95
C TYR A 76 14.83 -0.17 -9.24
N ILE A 77 15.45 -0.75 -8.20
CA ILE A 77 16.58 -1.69 -8.36
C ILE A 77 16.16 -2.94 -9.15
N ARG A 78 14.92 -3.40 -8.97
CA ARG A 78 14.37 -4.58 -9.65
C ARG A 78 13.81 -4.31 -11.04
N GLY A 79 13.74 -3.04 -11.46
CA GLY A 79 13.12 -2.65 -12.73
C GLY A 79 11.62 -2.94 -12.79
N GLU A 80 10.93 -2.85 -11.64
CA GLU A 80 9.49 -3.11 -11.49
C GLU A 80 8.58 -2.00 -12.04
#